data_AF-A0A935HGB1-F1
#
_entry.id   AF-A0A935HGB1-F1
#
_cell.length_a   1.000
_cell.length_b   1.000
_cell.length_c   1.000
_cell.angle_alpha   90.00
_cell.angle_beta   90.00
_cell.angle_gamma   90.00
#
_symmetry.space_group_name_H-M   'P 1'
#
loop_
_entity.id
_entity.type
_entity.pdbx_description
1 polymer ?
#
loop_
_entity_poly.entity_id
_entity_poly.type
_entity_poly.pdbx_seq_one_letter_code
_entity_poly.pdbx_strand_id
1 'polypeptide(L)'
;MDWRTAAPENEAQLGFVLGHEIGHFLHQHSIKQWRRTKDIMNALSILQLVAASAGTRDAYDIFDVSQLVAYASLYKYSRDAERESDTEGFERAVKLGYRADQGALLWQGLLAEDNARDRNKPSGIFATHPATEERMTTLREAAEAFANAGSRTGEEGYRSATEPFFASWLDDEMGRRHYPQTIVLLDRLQERATGSHLAWVDYYRGELFRKRRAGGDDKRAIDAYRAAMRISGYPPIAHRDLGYMYRTIQQPALAASEWREYLKLKPDAADRATVKHYLAEATGAAHANQ
;
A
#
# COMPACT_ATOMS: atom_id res chain seq x y z
N MET A 1 9.55 4.59 -10.13
CA MET A 1 9.22 4.90 -8.72
C MET A 1 7.77 4.51 -8.50
N ASP A 2 7.52 3.45 -7.75
CA ASP A 2 6.15 3.05 -7.40
C ASP A 2 5.83 3.59 -6.00
N TRP A 3 5.52 4.88 -5.91
CA TRP A 3 5.07 5.49 -4.66
C TRP A 3 3.66 5.04 -4.26
N ARG A 4 2.99 4.20 -5.05
CA ARG A 4 1.65 3.66 -4.74
C ARG A 4 1.63 2.75 -3.50
N THR A 5 2.78 2.48 -2.88
CA THR A 5 2.90 1.78 -1.58
C THR A 5 3.21 2.71 -0.41
N ALA A 6 3.66 3.94 -0.66
CA ALA A 6 3.67 4.97 0.37
C ALA A 6 2.30 5.64 0.28
N ALA A 7 1.37 5.22 1.11
CA ALA A 7 0.09 5.91 1.24
C ALA A 7 0.25 7.04 2.26
N PRO A 8 0.65 8.27 1.86
CA PRO A 8 0.55 9.39 2.77
C PRO A 8 -0.91 9.53 3.20
N GLU A 9 -1.10 9.83 4.47
CA GLU A 9 -2.42 9.91 5.09
C GLU A 9 -2.91 11.36 5.18
N ASN A 10 -2.04 12.33 4.94
CA ASN A 10 -2.33 13.75 4.93
C ASN A 10 -1.35 14.53 4.04
N GLU A 11 -1.65 15.80 3.82
CA GLU A 11 -0.87 16.68 2.95
C GLU A 11 0.57 16.87 3.43
N ALA A 12 0.80 16.90 4.74
CA ALA A 12 2.13 17.04 5.32
C ALA A 12 3.02 15.83 5.03
N GLN A 13 2.48 14.61 5.15
CA GLN A 13 3.19 13.39 4.78
C GLN A 13 3.48 13.36 3.26
N LEU A 14 2.50 13.75 2.43
CA LEU A 14 2.72 13.88 0.99
C LEU A 14 3.80 14.94 0.68
N GLY A 15 3.75 16.08 1.36
CA GLY A 15 4.72 17.17 1.21
C GLY A 15 6.14 16.72 1.59
N PHE A 16 6.28 15.91 2.65
CA PHE A 16 7.55 15.29 3.01
C PHE A 16 8.06 14.37 1.88
N VAL A 17 7.22 13.48 1.33
CA VAL A 17 7.60 12.61 0.21
C VAL A 17 8.03 13.43 -1.00
N LEU A 18 7.26 14.44 -1.39
CA LEU A 18 7.61 15.30 -2.53
C LEU A 18 8.91 16.07 -2.26
N GLY A 19 9.13 16.55 -1.05
CA GLY A 19 10.37 17.21 -0.66
C GLY A 19 11.57 16.27 -0.69
N HIS A 20 11.40 15.01 -0.29
CA HIS A 20 12.40 13.94 -0.42
C HIS A 20 12.79 13.70 -1.88
N GLU A 21 11.80 13.57 -2.77
CA GLU A 21 12.05 13.40 -4.21
C GLU A 21 12.73 14.62 -4.85
N ILE A 22 12.35 15.84 -4.41
CA ILE A 22 13.05 17.07 -4.79
C ILE A 22 14.50 17.04 -4.30
N GLY A 23 14.76 16.52 -3.10
CA GLY A 23 16.11 16.31 -2.58
C GLY A 23 16.94 15.42 -3.50
N HIS A 24 16.41 14.28 -3.94
CA HIS A 24 17.08 13.42 -4.92
C HIS A 24 17.40 14.15 -6.23
N PHE A 25 16.49 15.00 -6.70
CA PHE A 25 16.69 15.79 -7.91
C PHE A 25 17.79 16.85 -7.73
N LEU A 26 17.70 17.68 -6.67
CA LEU A 26 18.63 18.77 -6.41
C LEU A 26 20.07 18.27 -6.23
N HIS A 27 20.23 17.16 -5.51
CA HIS A 27 21.54 16.55 -5.25
C HIS A 27 22.01 15.60 -6.36
N GLN A 28 21.25 15.49 -7.46
CA GLN A 28 21.55 14.69 -8.64
C GLN A 28 21.86 13.22 -8.32
N HIS A 29 21.13 12.63 -7.37
CA HIS A 29 21.40 11.29 -6.86
C HIS A 29 21.32 10.21 -7.95
N SER A 30 20.36 10.31 -8.87
CA SER A 30 20.24 9.38 -9.98
C SER A 30 21.43 9.42 -10.94
N ILE A 31 21.99 10.61 -11.19
CA ILE A 31 23.19 10.79 -12.03
C ILE A 31 24.42 10.22 -11.33
N LYS A 32 24.61 10.55 -10.05
CA LYS A 32 25.72 10.02 -9.22
C LYS A 32 25.66 8.49 -9.16
N GLN A 33 24.47 7.93 -8.96
CA GLN A 33 24.23 6.49 -8.95
C GLN A 33 24.53 5.85 -10.31
N TRP A 34 24.05 6.43 -11.40
CA TRP A 34 24.32 5.92 -12.75
C TRP A 34 25.82 5.90 -13.06
N ARG A 35 26.55 6.97 -12.72
CA ARG A 35 28.01 7.02 -12.89
C ARG A 35 28.70 5.91 -12.10
N ARG A 36 28.36 5.76 -10.82
CA ARG A 36 28.89 4.68 -9.97
C ARG A 36 28.62 3.29 -10.57
N THR A 37 27.39 3.03 -11.02
CA THR A 37 27.04 1.75 -11.65
C THR A 37 27.85 1.52 -12.91
N LYS A 38 27.98 2.54 -13.78
CA LYS A 38 28.81 2.46 -14.99
C LYS A 38 30.27 2.16 -14.67
N ASP A 39 30.84 2.83 -13.66
CA ASP A 39 32.23 2.62 -13.28
C ASP A 39 32.48 1.20 -12.76
N ILE A 40 31.55 0.66 -11.96
CA ILE A 40 31.58 -0.73 -11.51
C ILE A 40 31.48 -1.70 -12.69
N MET A 41 30.56 -1.47 -13.62
CA MET A 41 30.40 -2.32 -14.81
C MET A 41 31.64 -2.31 -15.71
N ASN A 42 32.26 -1.14 -15.88
CA ASN A 42 33.51 -1.01 -16.62
C ASN A 42 34.64 -1.79 -15.94
N ALA A 43 34.77 -1.67 -14.62
CA ALA A 43 35.78 -2.41 -13.85
C ALA A 43 35.59 -3.93 -13.96
N LEU A 44 34.34 -4.41 -13.86
CA LEU A 44 34.00 -5.82 -14.04
C LEU A 44 34.28 -6.33 -15.46
N SER A 45 34.01 -5.50 -16.47
CA SER A 45 34.31 -5.83 -17.87
C SER A 45 35.81 -6.00 -18.12
N ILE A 46 36.64 -5.13 -17.50
CA ILE A 46 38.11 -5.27 -17.54
C ILE A 46 38.55 -6.54 -16.83
N LEU A 47 37.99 -6.83 -15.65
CA LEU A 47 38.31 -8.07 -14.91
C LEU A 47 37.97 -9.32 -15.72
N GLN A 48 36.81 -9.35 -16.40
CA GLN A 48 36.43 -10.45 -17.29
C GLN A 48 37.40 -10.63 -18.45
N LEU A 49 37.83 -9.53 -19.09
CA LEU A 49 38.81 -9.59 -20.17
C LEU A 49 40.15 -10.19 -19.70
N VAL A 50 40.64 -9.77 -18.52
CA VAL A 50 41.87 -10.31 -17.91
C VAL A 50 41.70 -11.79 -17.56
N ALA A 51 40.58 -12.19 -16.95
CA ALA A 51 40.32 -13.58 -16.60
C ALA A 51 40.22 -14.48 -17.84
N ALA A 52 39.56 -14.03 -18.91
CA ALA A 52 39.47 -14.75 -20.18
C ALA A 52 40.85 -14.95 -20.82
N SER A 53 41.77 -13.99 -20.67
CA SER A 53 43.14 -14.09 -21.17
C SER A 53 44.01 -15.11 -20.42
N ALA A 54 43.63 -15.47 -19.18
CA ALA A 54 44.36 -16.44 -18.34
C ALA A 54 44.00 -17.91 -18.63
N GLY A 55 43.11 -18.18 -19.58
CA GLY A 55 42.88 -19.52 -20.15
C GLY A 55 42.11 -20.53 -19.29
N THR A 56 41.48 -20.11 -18.19
CA THR A 56 40.64 -21.00 -17.38
C THR A 56 39.28 -21.18 -18.03
N ARG A 57 38.94 -22.44 -18.35
CA ARG A 57 37.67 -22.83 -19.02
C ARG A 57 36.43 -22.50 -18.18
N ASP A 58 36.61 -22.29 -16.88
CA ASP A 58 35.59 -21.89 -15.90
C ASP A 58 35.28 -20.38 -15.91
N ALA A 59 36.02 -19.55 -16.66
CA ALA A 59 35.83 -18.10 -16.73
C ALA A 59 34.57 -17.66 -17.51
N TYR A 60 33.83 -18.59 -18.13
CA TYR A 60 32.64 -18.29 -18.91
C TYR A 60 31.32 -18.42 -18.14
N ASP A 61 31.32 -19.09 -16.98
CA ASP A 61 30.09 -19.36 -16.19
C ASP A 61 29.90 -18.35 -15.05
N ILE A 62 30.18 -17.07 -15.34
CA ILE A 62 30.23 -15.98 -14.36
C ILE A 62 28.81 -15.46 -14.01
N PHE A 63 27.77 -15.85 -14.75
CA PHE A 63 26.38 -15.48 -14.45
C PHE A 63 25.74 -16.41 -13.41
N ASP A 64 26.35 -16.51 -12.23
CA ASP A 64 25.69 -17.05 -11.05
C ASP A 64 24.61 -16.06 -10.56
N VAL A 65 23.52 -16.59 -10.01
CA VAL A 65 22.41 -15.84 -9.39
C VAL A 65 22.94 -14.85 -8.35
N SER A 66 24.06 -15.16 -7.69
CA SER A 66 24.75 -14.26 -6.76
C SER A 66 25.16 -12.92 -7.37
N GLN A 67 25.60 -12.89 -8.64
CA GLN A 67 25.96 -11.65 -9.33
C GLN A 67 24.74 -10.83 -9.73
N LEU A 68 23.65 -11.48 -10.13
CA LEU A 68 22.40 -10.78 -10.44
C LEU A 68 21.85 -10.03 -9.22
N VAL A 69 21.94 -10.64 -8.03
CA VAL A 69 21.59 -9.99 -6.76
C VAL A 69 22.53 -8.83 -6.44
N ALA A 70 23.84 -8.99 -6.68
CA ALA A 70 24.80 -7.91 -6.52
C ALA A 70 24.49 -6.73 -7.46
N TYR A 71 24.12 -6.99 -8.71
CA TYR A 71 23.72 -5.95 -9.66
C TYR A 71 22.43 -5.25 -9.26
N ALA A 72 21.44 -5.98 -8.75
CA ALA A 72 20.22 -5.38 -8.22
C ALA A 72 20.51 -4.39 -7.08
N SER A 73 21.54 -4.64 -6.26
CA SER A 73 21.94 -3.73 -5.18
C SER A 73 22.49 -2.38 -5.67
N LEU A 74 22.97 -2.29 -6.91
CA LEU A 74 23.50 -1.04 -7.49
C LEU A 74 22.39 -0.05 -7.85
N TYR A 75 21.16 -0.54 -8.03
CA TYR A 75 20.00 0.29 -8.34
C TYR A 75 19.33 0.90 -7.09
N LYS A 76 19.92 0.73 -5.92
CA LYS A 76 19.53 1.40 -4.67
C LYS A 76 20.29 2.70 -4.47
N TYR A 77 19.62 3.74 -3.98
CA TYR A 77 20.31 4.93 -3.49
C TYR A 77 21.18 4.61 -2.27
N SER A 78 22.27 5.36 -2.10
CA SER A 78 23.16 5.21 -0.93
C SER A 78 22.49 5.75 0.34
N ARG A 79 22.97 5.30 1.50
CA ARG A 79 22.52 5.83 2.79
C ARG A 79 22.68 7.34 2.89
N ASP A 80 23.79 7.88 2.39
CA ASP A 80 24.03 9.33 2.35
C ASP A 80 23.02 10.05 1.45
N ALA A 81 22.71 9.50 0.27
CA ALA A 81 21.73 10.08 -0.64
C ALA A 81 20.32 10.11 -0.05
N GLU A 82 19.93 9.05 0.64
CA GLU A 82 18.65 8.99 1.36
C GLU A 82 18.63 10.00 2.52
N ARG A 83 19.70 10.12 3.30
CA ARG A 83 19.81 11.09 4.41
C ARG A 83 19.73 12.53 3.92
N GLU A 84 20.44 12.88 2.85
CA GLU A 84 20.37 14.21 2.23
C GLU A 84 18.94 14.53 1.77
N SER A 85 18.26 13.54 1.21
CA SER A 85 16.89 13.69 0.70
C SER A 85 15.85 13.78 1.83
N ASP A 86 16.00 13.00 2.91
CA ASP A 86 15.17 13.09 4.11
C ASP A 86 15.25 14.49 4.75
N THR A 87 16.47 15.05 4.85
CA THR A 87 16.71 16.40 5.36
C THR A 87 16.00 17.45 4.50
N GLU A 88 16.13 17.38 3.17
CA GLU A 88 15.43 18.28 2.25
C GLU A 88 13.90 18.17 2.40
N GLY A 89 13.38 16.95 2.51
CA GLY A 89 11.95 16.69 2.76
C GLY A 89 11.45 17.31 4.05
N PHE A 90 12.19 17.07 5.14
CA PHE A 90 11.87 17.59 6.47
C PHE A 90 11.92 19.12 6.52
N GLU A 91 13.03 19.74 6.12
CA GLU A 91 13.22 21.19 6.21
C GLU A 91 12.18 21.95 5.39
N ARG A 92 11.85 21.45 4.18
CA ARG A 92 10.82 22.05 3.33
C ARG A 92 9.44 21.93 3.93
N ALA A 93 9.09 20.75 4.47
CA ALA A 93 7.79 20.54 5.10
C ALA A 93 7.61 21.48 6.32
N VAL A 94 8.61 21.56 7.20
CA VAL A 94 8.60 22.45 8.37
C VAL A 94 8.53 23.91 7.95
N LYS A 95 9.31 24.32 6.92
CA LYS A 95 9.28 25.69 6.39
C LYS A 95 7.91 26.08 5.82
N LEU A 96 7.16 25.13 5.28
CA LEU A 96 5.77 25.32 4.82
C LEU A 96 4.73 25.29 5.95
N GLY A 97 5.16 25.18 7.21
CA GLY A 97 4.30 25.18 8.40
C GLY A 97 3.64 23.83 8.68
N TYR A 98 4.09 22.74 8.04
CA TYR A 98 3.61 21.41 8.38
C TYR A 98 4.21 20.92 9.70
N ARG A 99 3.44 20.08 10.41
CA ARG A 99 3.85 19.48 11.68
C ARG A 99 5.10 18.61 11.47
N ALA A 100 6.13 18.83 12.28
CA ALA A 100 7.46 18.23 12.07
C ALA A 100 7.50 16.70 12.19
N ASP A 101 6.57 16.09 12.93
CA ASP A 101 6.51 14.64 13.16
C ASP A 101 5.97 13.83 11.97
N GLN A 102 5.42 14.47 10.94
CA GLN A 102 4.71 13.75 9.87
C GLN A 102 5.62 12.87 9.01
N GLY A 103 6.87 13.30 8.76
CA GLY A 103 7.85 12.47 8.06
C GLY A 103 8.19 11.20 8.85
N ALA A 104 8.40 11.33 10.17
CA ALA A 104 8.69 10.20 11.05
C ALA A 104 7.50 9.22 11.16
N LEU A 105 6.27 9.73 11.26
CA LEU A 105 5.06 8.91 11.30
C LEU A 105 4.83 8.16 9.98
N LEU A 106 5.05 8.81 8.84
CA LEU A 106 4.99 8.15 7.54
C LEU A 106 6.00 7.01 7.46
N TRP A 107 7.25 7.27 7.85
CA TRP A 107 8.32 6.27 7.86
C TRP A 107 8.03 5.08 8.77
N GLN A 108 7.48 5.35 9.96
CA GLN A 108 7.06 4.30 10.89
C GLN A 108 6.00 3.40 10.26
N GLY A 109 5.03 3.98 9.56
CA GLY A 109 3.99 3.24 8.85
C GLY A 109 4.54 2.36 7.72
N LEU A 110 5.42 2.93 6.89
CA LEU A 110 6.11 2.18 5.81
C LEU A 110 6.93 1.00 6.35
N LEU A 111 7.64 1.19 7.46
CA LEU A 111 8.39 0.13 8.12
C LEU A 111 7.47 -0.97 8.68
N ALA A 112 6.33 -0.58 9.27
CA ALA A 112 5.36 -1.55 9.77
C ALA A 112 4.79 -2.43 8.65
N GLU A 113 4.49 -1.85 7.50
CA GLU A 113 4.05 -2.58 6.31
C GLU A 113 5.15 -3.51 5.76
N ASP A 114 6.40 -3.03 5.65
CA ASP A 114 7.52 -3.86 5.20
C ASP A 114 7.81 -5.03 6.14
N ASN A 115 7.73 -4.79 7.46
CA ASN A 115 7.91 -5.83 8.47
C ASN A 115 6.82 -6.90 8.41
N ALA A 116 5.60 -6.53 8.01
CA ALA A 116 4.51 -7.48 7.81
C ALA A 116 4.63 -8.27 6.49
N ARG A 117 5.52 -7.88 5.57
CA ARG A 117 5.59 -8.45 4.22
C ARG A 117 5.85 -9.96 4.21
N ASP A 118 5.13 -10.64 3.33
CA ASP A 118 5.51 -11.95 2.83
C ASP A 118 6.84 -11.86 2.06
N ARG A 119 7.92 -12.37 2.66
CA ARG A 119 9.30 -12.27 2.14
C ARG A 119 9.49 -12.89 0.76
N ASN A 120 8.54 -13.69 0.27
CA ASN A 120 8.54 -14.25 -1.08
C ASN A 120 8.16 -13.23 -2.16
N LYS A 121 7.69 -12.03 -1.79
CA LYS A 121 7.28 -10.99 -2.73
C LYS A 121 8.31 -9.85 -2.79
N PRO A 122 8.52 -9.22 -3.97
CA PRO A 122 9.47 -8.12 -4.12
C PRO A 122 9.20 -6.97 -3.14
N SER A 123 10.29 -6.32 -2.72
CA SER A 123 10.19 -5.07 -1.96
C SER A 123 9.70 -3.93 -2.84
N GLY A 124 8.73 -3.16 -2.35
CA GLY A 124 8.19 -1.99 -3.05
C GLY A 124 9.15 -0.81 -2.97
N ILE A 125 8.75 0.24 -2.24
CA ILE A 125 9.54 1.46 -2.07
C ILE A 125 10.98 1.22 -1.57
N PHE A 126 11.21 0.23 -0.72
CA PHE A 126 12.56 -0.05 -0.19
C PHE A 126 13.48 -0.81 -1.14
N ALA A 127 12.99 -1.22 -2.31
CA ALA A 127 13.85 -1.71 -3.38
C ALA A 127 14.72 -0.59 -3.97
N THR A 128 14.25 0.66 -3.97
CA THR A 128 15.00 1.83 -4.47
C THR A 128 15.43 2.79 -3.37
N HIS A 129 14.65 2.89 -2.29
CA HIS A 129 14.91 3.74 -1.12
C HIS A 129 15.17 2.88 0.12
N PRO A 130 16.40 2.40 0.36
CA PRO A 130 16.66 1.50 1.47
C PRO A 130 16.21 2.10 2.81
N ALA A 131 15.39 1.35 3.52
CA ALA A 131 15.09 1.64 4.91
C ALA A 131 16.32 1.33 5.77
N THR A 132 16.61 2.20 6.73
CA THR A 132 17.66 1.98 7.74
C THR A 132 17.17 2.50 9.08
N GLU A 133 17.58 1.87 10.17
CA GLU A 133 17.28 2.34 11.53
C GLU A 133 17.77 3.78 11.77
N GLU A 134 18.95 4.12 11.23
CA GLU A 134 19.54 5.46 11.27
C GLU A 134 18.57 6.55 10.79
N ARG A 135 18.04 6.41 9.58
CA ARG A 135 17.08 7.38 8.99
C ARG A 135 15.86 7.62 9.88
N MET A 136 15.31 6.56 10.46
CA MET A 136 14.16 6.66 11.33
C MET A 136 14.52 7.43 12.61
N THR A 137 15.66 7.10 13.23
CA THR A 137 16.19 7.83 14.39
C THR A 137 16.41 9.31 14.07
N THR A 138 17.05 9.63 12.95
CA THR A 138 17.30 11.02 12.53
C THR A 138 16.00 11.81 12.34
N LEU A 139 14.98 11.21 11.71
CA LEU A 139 13.70 11.89 11.52
C LEU A 139 12.94 12.11 12.84
N ARG A 140 13.05 11.20 13.81
CA ARG A 140 12.47 11.37 15.15
C ARG A 140 13.17 12.48 15.92
N GLU A 141 14.50 12.47 15.95
CA GLU A 141 15.29 13.51 16.62
C GLU A 141 15.03 14.90 15.99
N ALA A 142 14.94 14.97 14.66
CA ALA A 142 14.57 16.20 13.96
C ALA A 142 13.15 16.65 14.34
N ALA A 143 12.17 15.74 14.37
CA ALA A 143 10.81 16.07 14.80
C ALA A 143 10.75 16.59 16.24
N GLU A 144 11.53 16.01 17.17
CA GLU A 144 11.62 16.47 18.55
C GLU A 144 12.26 17.86 18.67
N ALA A 145 13.37 18.10 17.96
CA ALA A 145 14.03 19.40 17.92
C ALA A 145 13.12 20.51 17.38
N PHE A 146 12.18 20.16 16.50
CA PHE A 146 11.21 21.07 15.89
C PHE A 146 9.78 20.81 16.37
N ALA A 147 9.58 20.26 17.57
CA ALA A 147 8.25 19.85 18.05
C ALA A 147 7.22 21.00 18.09
N ASN A 148 7.68 22.24 18.24
CA ASN A 148 6.84 23.45 18.24
C ASN A 148 6.73 24.11 16.85
N ALA A 149 7.38 23.56 15.83
CA ALA A 149 7.40 24.12 14.47
C ALA A 149 6.25 23.55 13.64
N GLY A 150 5.38 24.47 13.18
CA GLY A 150 4.20 24.10 12.41
C GLY A 150 3.18 23.33 13.25
N SER A 151 1.92 23.34 12.80
CA SER A 151 0.85 22.55 13.42
C SER A 151 -0.06 21.90 12.39
N ARG A 152 0.11 22.26 11.11
CA ARG A 152 -0.78 21.84 10.04
C ARG A 152 -0.40 20.44 9.57
N THR A 153 -1.40 19.58 9.41
CA THR A 153 -1.26 18.30 8.70
C THR A 153 -1.86 18.37 7.29
N GLY A 154 -2.77 19.32 7.05
CA GLY A 154 -3.50 19.47 5.77
C GLY A 154 -4.48 18.32 5.51
N GLU A 155 -4.98 17.69 6.57
CA GLU A 155 -5.77 16.47 6.48
C GLU A 155 -7.09 16.62 5.73
N GLU A 156 -7.86 17.69 5.99
CA GLU A 156 -9.16 17.91 5.33
C GLU A 156 -9.02 18.16 3.82
N GLY A 157 -8.05 19.00 3.44
CA GLY A 157 -7.74 19.29 2.04
C GLY A 157 -7.25 18.05 1.30
N TYR A 158 -6.33 17.31 1.90
CA TYR A 158 -5.84 16.04 1.35
C TYR A 158 -6.97 15.02 1.19
N ARG A 159 -7.82 14.88 2.19
CA ARG A 159 -8.96 13.96 2.17
C ARG A 159 -9.94 14.31 1.07
N SER A 160 -10.29 15.59 0.94
CA SER A 160 -11.20 16.07 -0.10
C SER A 160 -10.63 15.86 -1.51
N ALA A 161 -9.32 16.06 -1.68
CA ALA A 161 -8.64 15.84 -2.96
C ALA A 161 -8.52 14.35 -3.35
N THR A 162 -8.49 13.45 -2.36
CA THR A 162 -8.28 12.00 -2.57
C THR A 162 -9.56 11.17 -2.54
N GLU A 163 -10.67 11.74 -2.05
CA GLU A 163 -11.97 11.06 -1.94
C GLU A 163 -12.44 10.36 -3.24
N PRO A 164 -12.34 10.99 -4.44
CA PRO A 164 -12.77 10.33 -5.68
C PRO A 164 -11.97 9.07 -6.03
N PHE A 165 -10.75 8.93 -5.49
CA PHE A 165 -9.84 7.83 -5.81
C PHE A 165 -9.76 6.77 -4.70
N PHE A 166 -10.23 7.09 -3.50
CA PHE A 166 -10.01 6.28 -2.30
C PHE A 166 -10.45 4.82 -2.46
N ALA A 167 -11.66 4.59 -2.98
CA ALA A 167 -12.14 3.23 -3.24
C ALA A 167 -11.30 2.51 -4.30
N SER A 168 -10.97 3.16 -5.42
CA SER A 168 -10.15 2.56 -6.49
C SER A 168 -8.74 2.19 -6.02
N TRP A 169 -8.14 3.00 -5.13
CA TRP A 169 -6.83 2.69 -4.55
C TRP A 169 -6.88 1.49 -3.60
N LEU A 170 -7.96 1.36 -2.82
CA LEU A 170 -8.17 0.19 -1.99
C LEU A 170 -8.47 -1.07 -2.83
N ASP A 171 -9.18 -0.94 -3.95
CA ASP A 171 -9.33 -2.03 -4.93
C ASP A 171 -7.98 -2.49 -5.49
N ASP A 172 -7.12 -1.54 -5.90
CA ASP A 172 -5.77 -1.82 -6.39
C ASP A 172 -4.91 -2.51 -5.32
N GLU A 173 -4.97 -2.02 -4.08
CA GLU A 173 -4.26 -2.61 -2.94
C GLU A 173 -4.73 -4.06 -2.69
N MET A 174 -6.04 -4.29 -2.68
CA MET A 174 -6.60 -5.63 -2.58
C MET A 174 -6.17 -6.54 -3.74
N GLY A 175 -6.00 -5.98 -4.95
CA GLY A 175 -5.52 -6.67 -6.14
C GLY A 175 -4.10 -7.22 -6.02
N ARG A 176 -3.23 -6.56 -5.22
CA ARG A 176 -1.85 -7.02 -4.95
C ARG A 176 -1.79 -8.29 -4.11
N ARG A 177 -2.85 -8.59 -3.35
CA ARG A 177 -2.94 -9.76 -2.45
C ARG A 177 -1.78 -9.80 -1.46
N HIS A 178 -1.35 -8.63 -0.99
CA HIS A 178 -0.33 -8.44 0.04
C HIS A 178 -0.99 -8.39 1.42
N TYR A 179 -1.85 -9.37 1.73
CA TYR A 179 -2.79 -9.27 2.85
C TYR A 179 -2.14 -8.90 4.20
N PRO A 180 -0.96 -9.42 4.60
CA PRO A 180 -0.31 -8.95 5.81
C PRO A 180 -0.01 -7.45 5.84
N GLN A 181 0.50 -6.88 4.73
CA GLN A 181 0.76 -5.44 4.62
C GLN A 181 -0.53 -4.64 4.53
N THR A 182 -1.51 -5.14 3.75
CA THR A 182 -2.81 -4.49 3.62
C THR A 182 -3.55 -4.42 4.97
N ILE A 183 -3.38 -5.39 5.86
CA ILE A 183 -3.91 -5.32 7.24
C ILE A 183 -3.30 -4.12 7.99
N VAL A 184 -1.97 -3.95 7.94
CA VAL A 184 -1.30 -2.82 8.59
C VAL A 184 -1.79 -1.49 8.04
N LEU A 185 -1.95 -1.37 6.72
CA LEU A 185 -2.50 -0.17 6.08
C LEU A 185 -3.94 0.09 6.55
N LEU A 186 -4.82 -0.92 6.50
CA LEU A 186 -6.22 -0.76 6.88
C LEU A 186 -6.38 -0.42 8.37
N ASP A 187 -5.54 -0.97 9.25
CA ASP A 187 -5.56 -0.65 10.68
C ASP A 187 -5.15 0.82 10.91
N ARG A 188 -4.09 1.30 10.24
CA ARG A 188 -3.69 2.72 10.28
C ARG A 188 -4.77 3.66 9.74
N LEU A 189 -5.39 3.29 8.61
CA LEU A 189 -6.49 4.06 8.04
C LEU A 189 -7.70 4.08 8.97
N GLN A 190 -8.02 2.97 9.64
CA GLN A 190 -9.15 2.87 10.56
C GLN A 190 -9.00 3.82 11.77
N GLU A 191 -7.78 4.04 12.27
CA GLU A 191 -7.52 4.96 13.38
C GLU A 191 -7.86 6.43 13.06
N ARG A 192 -7.89 6.79 11.78
CA ARG A 192 -8.04 8.19 11.32
C ARG A 192 -9.28 8.45 10.47
N ALA A 193 -9.75 7.42 9.77
CA ALA A 193 -10.88 7.55 8.87
C ALA A 193 -12.15 7.90 9.63
N THR A 194 -12.96 8.77 9.02
CA THR A 194 -14.26 9.20 9.55
C THR A 194 -15.28 9.24 8.44
N GLY A 195 -16.57 9.17 8.79
CA GLY A 195 -17.67 9.21 7.82
C GLY A 195 -17.55 8.13 6.73
N SER A 196 -17.80 8.49 5.48
CA SER A 196 -17.80 7.54 4.36
C SER A 196 -16.45 6.82 4.17
N HIS A 197 -15.31 7.47 4.44
CA HIS A 197 -14.00 6.80 4.38
C HIS A 197 -13.89 5.65 5.39
N LEU A 198 -14.39 5.84 6.62
CA LEU A 198 -14.38 4.75 7.61
C LEU A 198 -15.26 3.57 7.15
N ALA A 199 -16.40 3.87 6.53
CA ALA A 199 -17.27 2.85 5.97
C ALA A 199 -16.60 2.06 4.83
N TRP A 200 -15.84 2.74 3.97
CA TRP A 200 -15.02 2.08 2.96
C TRP A 200 -13.90 1.25 3.57
N VAL A 201 -13.18 1.75 4.57
CA VAL A 201 -12.13 0.99 5.28
C VAL A 201 -12.71 -0.30 5.88
N ASP A 202 -13.83 -0.22 6.60
CA ASP A 202 -14.49 -1.40 7.17
C ASP A 202 -14.97 -2.37 6.09
N TYR A 203 -15.51 -1.87 4.97
CA TYR A 203 -15.88 -2.71 3.83
C TYR A 203 -14.67 -3.45 3.26
N TYR A 204 -13.54 -2.75 3.06
CA TYR A 204 -12.32 -3.36 2.54
C TYR A 204 -11.64 -4.32 3.52
N ARG A 205 -11.81 -4.13 4.84
CA ARG A 205 -11.45 -5.17 5.83
C ARG A 205 -12.30 -6.43 5.62
N GLY A 206 -13.59 -6.27 5.34
CA GLY A 206 -14.47 -7.36 4.94
C GLY A 206 -13.98 -8.10 3.70
N GLU A 207 -13.65 -7.36 2.64
CA GLU A 207 -13.08 -7.91 1.41
C GLU A 207 -11.75 -8.61 1.66
N LEU A 208 -10.90 -8.07 2.54
CA LEU A 208 -9.62 -8.66 2.90
C LEU A 208 -9.80 -10.04 3.52
N PHE A 209 -10.65 -10.16 4.55
CA PHE A 209 -10.89 -11.45 5.19
C PHE A 209 -11.54 -12.43 4.21
N ARG A 210 -12.53 -11.98 3.42
CA ARG A 210 -13.19 -12.82 2.41
C ARG A 210 -12.22 -13.38 1.36
N LYS A 211 -11.23 -12.59 0.91
CA LYS A 211 -10.26 -13.01 -0.11
C LYS A 211 -9.10 -13.82 0.49
N ARG A 212 -8.70 -13.54 1.73
CA ARG A 212 -7.62 -14.26 2.43
C ARG A 212 -8.03 -15.68 2.82
N ARG A 213 -9.29 -15.88 3.25
CA ARG A 213 -9.86 -17.20 3.62
C ARG A 213 -9.04 -17.98 4.64
N ALA A 214 -8.43 -17.30 5.61
CA ALA A 214 -7.81 -17.97 6.74
C ALA A 214 -8.88 -18.46 7.75
N GLY A 215 -8.48 -19.30 8.70
CA GLY A 215 -9.39 -19.77 9.75
C GLY A 215 -10.05 -18.62 10.51
N GLY A 216 -11.38 -18.60 10.54
CA GLY A 216 -12.18 -17.56 11.19
C GLY A 216 -12.43 -16.30 10.35
N ASP A 217 -11.91 -16.23 9.13
CA ASP A 217 -12.09 -15.05 8.28
C ASP A 217 -13.53 -14.84 7.82
N ASP A 218 -14.33 -15.88 7.65
CA ASP A 218 -15.75 -15.72 7.27
C ASP A 218 -16.52 -14.87 8.29
N LYS A 219 -16.29 -15.14 9.58
CA LYS A 219 -16.90 -14.35 10.66
C LYS A 219 -16.36 -12.91 10.64
N ARG A 220 -15.05 -12.74 10.52
CA ARG A 220 -14.42 -11.41 10.48
C ARG A 220 -14.89 -10.58 9.27
N ALA A 221 -15.09 -11.22 8.12
CA ALA A 221 -15.63 -10.59 6.93
C ALA A 221 -17.06 -10.08 7.16
N ILE A 222 -17.92 -10.95 7.69
CA ILE A 222 -19.31 -10.61 8.04
C ILE A 222 -19.36 -9.45 9.05
N ASP A 223 -18.56 -9.52 10.12
CA ASP A 223 -18.52 -8.50 11.16
C ASP A 223 -18.04 -7.14 10.60
N ALA A 224 -17.05 -7.16 9.70
CA ALA A 224 -16.53 -5.96 9.04
C ALA A 224 -17.54 -5.33 8.06
N TYR A 225 -18.22 -6.11 7.22
CA TYR A 225 -19.30 -5.57 6.38
C TYR A 225 -20.43 -4.95 7.20
N ARG A 226 -20.81 -5.60 8.31
CA ARG A 226 -21.81 -5.04 9.23
C ARG A 226 -21.33 -3.76 9.91
N ALA A 227 -20.03 -3.65 10.22
CA ALA A 227 -19.46 -2.43 10.76
C ALA A 227 -19.56 -1.28 9.74
N ALA A 228 -19.18 -1.52 8.49
CA ALA A 228 -19.31 -0.54 7.41
C ALA A 228 -20.75 -0.02 7.29
N MET A 229 -21.73 -0.92 7.31
CA MET A 229 -23.16 -0.59 7.16
C MET A 229 -23.77 0.20 8.33
N ARG A 230 -23.07 0.33 9.46
CA ARG A 230 -23.51 1.19 10.58
C ARG A 230 -23.19 2.67 10.33
N ILE A 231 -22.36 2.97 9.34
CA ILE A 231 -21.88 4.33 9.08
C ILE A 231 -22.71 4.95 7.95
N SER A 232 -23.15 6.19 8.14
CA SER A 232 -23.89 6.91 7.09
C SER A 232 -23.02 7.08 5.84
N GLY A 233 -23.58 6.81 4.66
CA GLY A 233 -22.84 6.86 3.40
C GLY A 233 -21.94 5.65 3.14
N TYR A 234 -22.23 4.50 3.77
CA TYR A 234 -21.55 3.24 3.47
C TYR A 234 -21.74 2.78 2.02
N PRO A 235 -20.81 1.98 1.49
CA PRO A 235 -20.89 1.54 0.11
C PRO A 235 -21.98 0.46 -0.06
N PRO A 236 -23.03 0.67 -0.90
CA PRO A 236 -24.13 -0.29 -1.03
C PRO A 236 -23.72 -1.70 -1.45
N ILE A 237 -22.57 -1.82 -2.13
CA ILE A 237 -21.97 -3.10 -2.52
C ILE A 237 -21.67 -4.02 -1.32
N ALA A 238 -21.56 -3.47 -0.10
CA ALA A 238 -21.46 -4.24 1.14
C ALA A 238 -22.61 -5.24 1.31
N HIS A 239 -23.85 -4.88 0.94
CA HIS A 239 -24.98 -5.81 0.96
C HIS A 239 -24.77 -7.00 0.03
N ARG A 240 -24.27 -6.76 -1.19
CA ARG A 240 -24.01 -7.84 -2.15
C ARG A 240 -23.01 -8.84 -1.59
N ASP A 241 -21.89 -8.33 -1.09
CA ASP A 241 -20.78 -9.16 -0.65
C ASP A 241 -21.04 -9.82 0.71
N LEU A 242 -21.80 -9.16 1.60
CA LEU A 242 -22.33 -9.79 2.81
C LEU A 242 -23.32 -10.92 2.46
N GLY A 243 -24.17 -10.73 1.46
CA GLY A 243 -25.05 -11.79 0.96
C GLY A 243 -24.27 -13.01 0.44
N TYR A 244 -23.16 -12.78 -0.27
CA TYR A 244 -22.25 -13.88 -0.65
C TYR A 244 -21.66 -14.59 0.56
N MET A 245 -21.34 -13.87 1.64
CA MET A 245 -20.84 -14.51 2.86
C MET A 245 -21.90 -15.34 3.57
N TYR A 246 -23.14 -14.85 3.68
CA TYR A 246 -24.23 -15.64 4.23
C TYR A 246 -24.51 -16.90 3.42
N ARG A 247 -24.37 -16.84 2.09
CA ARG A 247 -24.45 -18.04 1.24
C ARG A 247 -23.36 -19.04 1.60
N THR A 248 -22.11 -18.58 1.76
CA THR A 248 -20.98 -19.45 2.14
C THR A 248 -21.21 -20.16 3.47
N ILE A 249 -21.76 -19.47 4.47
CA ILE A 249 -22.06 -20.05 5.78
C ILE A 249 -23.46 -20.70 5.88
N GLN A 250 -24.08 -21.00 4.73
CA GLN A 250 -25.38 -21.68 4.61
C GLN A 250 -26.54 -21.00 5.35
N GLN A 251 -26.59 -19.66 5.29
CA GLN A 251 -27.68 -18.85 5.82
C GLN A 251 -28.47 -18.17 4.67
N PRO A 252 -29.24 -18.93 3.87
CA PRO A 252 -29.88 -18.43 2.65
C PRO A 252 -30.91 -17.33 2.90
N ALA A 253 -31.62 -17.37 4.04
CA ALA A 253 -32.59 -16.33 4.39
C ALA A 253 -31.92 -14.96 4.60
N LEU A 254 -30.76 -14.94 5.28
CA LEU A 254 -29.98 -13.70 5.44
C LEU A 254 -29.38 -13.26 4.10
N ALA A 255 -28.83 -14.20 3.33
CA ALA A 255 -28.29 -13.89 2.00
C ALA A 255 -29.34 -13.22 1.09
N ALA A 256 -30.55 -13.78 1.06
CA ALA A 256 -31.66 -13.24 0.29
C ALA A 256 -32.10 -11.84 0.79
N SER A 257 -32.06 -11.59 2.10
CA SER A 257 -32.33 -10.26 2.66
C SER A 257 -31.35 -9.22 2.14
N GLU A 258 -30.05 -9.53 2.21
CA GLU A 258 -29.00 -8.60 1.78
C GLU A 258 -29.04 -8.32 0.27
N TRP A 259 -29.23 -9.35 -0.56
CA TRP A 259 -29.32 -9.13 -2.01
C TRP A 259 -30.56 -8.34 -2.43
N ARG A 260 -31.69 -8.45 -1.72
CA ARG A 260 -32.85 -7.58 -1.98
C ARG A 260 -32.53 -6.12 -1.71
N GLU A 261 -31.87 -5.82 -0.59
CA GLU A 261 -31.49 -4.44 -0.27
C GLU A 261 -30.45 -3.90 -1.25
N TYR A 262 -29.46 -4.71 -1.65
CA TYR A 262 -28.52 -4.32 -2.71
C TYR A 262 -29.23 -3.93 -4.01
N LEU A 263 -30.17 -4.76 -4.49
CA LEU A 263 -30.91 -4.51 -5.72
C LEU A 263 -31.83 -3.28 -5.64
N LYS A 264 -32.28 -2.92 -4.44
CA LYS A 264 -33.05 -1.69 -4.18
C LYS A 264 -32.16 -0.45 -4.18
N LEU A 265 -30.97 -0.53 -3.58
CA LEU A 265 -30.01 0.58 -3.54
C LEU A 265 -29.28 0.80 -4.88
N LYS A 266 -29.10 -0.25 -5.68
CA LYS A 266 -28.42 -0.23 -6.98
C LYS A 266 -29.27 -0.92 -8.06
N PRO A 267 -30.40 -0.30 -8.48
CA PRO A 267 -31.31 -0.90 -9.46
C PRO A 267 -30.71 -1.08 -10.86
N ASP A 268 -29.65 -0.34 -11.18
CA ASP A 268 -28.97 -0.35 -12.48
C ASP A 268 -27.56 -0.98 -12.40
N ALA A 269 -27.28 -1.77 -11.36
CA ALA A 269 -25.98 -2.44 -11.22
C ALA A 269 -25.70 -3.39 -12.41
N ALA A 270 -24.46 -3.39 -12.90
CA ALA A 270 -24.05 -4.25 -14.01
C ALA A 270 -24.17 -5.76 -13.70
N ASP A 271 -24.01 -6.13 -12.43
CA ASP A 271 -24.12 -7.50 -11.91
C ASP A 271 -25.55 -7.84 -11.43
N ARG A 272 -26.54 -6.99 -11.69
CA ARG A 272 -27.93 -7.19 -11.25
C ARG A 272 -28.52 -8.54 -11.65
N ALA A 273 -28.27 -9.00 -12.87
CA ALA A 273 -28.78 -10.29 -13.35
C ALA A 273 -28.22 -11.45 -12.51
N THR A 274 -26.92 -11.40 -12.21
CA THR A 274 -26.23 -12.37 -11.36
C THR A 274 -26.77 -12.36 -9.94
N VAL A 275 -26.96 -11.19 -9.33
CA VAL A 275 -27.50 -11.08 -7.97
C VAL A 275 -28.96 -11.57 -7.90
N LYS A 276 -29.79 -11.26 -8.91
CA LYS A 276 -31.16 -11.80 -9.01
C LYS A 276 -31.20 -13.32 -9.09
N HIS A 277 -30.28 -13.92 -9.85
CA HIS A 277 -30.16 -15.37 -9.93
C HIS A 277 -29.86 -15.98 -8.56
N TYR A 278 -28.86 -15.48 -7.84
CA TYR A 278 -28.55 -15.96 -6.49
C TYR A 278 -29.70 -15.75 -5.49
N LEU A 279 -30.42 -14.64 -5.59
CA LEU A 279 -31.63 -14.41 -4.80
C LEU A 279 -32.72 -15.46 -5.08
N ALA A 280 -32.94 -15.83 -6.34
CA ALA A 280 -33.89 -16.86 -6.71
C ALA A 280 -33.47 -18.24 -6.17
N GLU A 281 -32.17 -18.58 -6.22
CA GLU A 281 -31.64 -19.81 -5.61
C GLU A 281 -31.90 -19.84 -4.09
N ALA A 282 -31.51 -18.78 -3.38
CA ALA A 282 -31.65 -18.73 -1.91
C ALA A 282 -33.09 -18.70 -1.40
N THR A 283 -34.05 -18.33 -2.25
CA THR A 283 -35.48 -18.32 -1.92
C THR A 283 -36.23 -19.57 -2.40
N GLY A 284 -35.55 -20.50 -3.09
CA GLY A 284 -36.17 -21.69 -3.69
C GLY A 284 -37.00 -21.39 -4.94
N ALA A 285 -37.05 -20.14 -5.41
CA ALA A 285 -37.81 -19.74 -6.59
C ALA A 285 -37.20 -20.25 -7.92
N ALA A 286 -35.92 -20.63 -7.92
CA ALA A 286 -35.23 -21.17 -9.11
C ALA A 286 -35.79 -22.53 -9.57
N HIS A 287 -36.41 -23.31 -8.68
CA HIS A 287 -36.98 -24.62 -8.97
C HIS A 287 -38.50 -24.60 -9.22
N ALA A 288 -39.15 -23.45 -9.06
CA ALA A 288 -40.60 -23.33 -9.26
C ALA A 288 -41.02 -23.11 -10.72
N ASN A 289 -40.05 -22.93 -11.63
CA ASN A 289 -40.26 -22.68 -13.06
C ASN A 289 -39.72 -23.80 -13.98
N GLN A 290 -39.51 -25.01 -13.43
CA GLN A 290 -39.31 -26.25 -14.19
C GLN A 290 -40.49 -27.19 -13.90
#